data_AF-A0A8T2PLU5-F1
#
_entry.id   AF-A0A8T2PLU5-F1
#
_cell.length_a   1.000
_cell.length_b   1.000
_cell.length_c   1.000
_cell.angle_alpha   90.00
_cell.angle_beta   90.00
_cell.angle_gamma   90.00
#
_symmetry.space_group_name_H-M   'P 1'
#
loop_
_entity.id
_entity.type
_entity.pdbx_description
1 polymer ?
#
loop_
_entity_poly.entity_id
_entity_poly.type
_entity_poly.pdbx_seq_one_letter_code
_entity_poly.pdbx_strand_id
1 'polypeptide(L)'
;MNGEDPSNAMPVIFGKSSCAEYAKEAYTAVVYHNRSPDFHDEIKIKLPASLTDHHHILFTFYHVSCQQKQNTPLETPVGYTWIPMLQNGRLRTGHFCLPVSLEKPPQSYSVLSPDVSHIHVPAATALDGTVPLPGMKWVDNHRGVFNVEVVSVSTIHTQDQYLDKFFALVHALDEHMFPVRIGDMRIMENNLEAELKSSIAALNSSQLEPIVRFLHLLLDKLVLLVVRPPVIAGQIGSALCPELHGPLCPSKFSHSSAIYFFIL
;
A
#
# COMPACT_ATOMS: atom_id res chain seq x y z
N MET A 1 -11.76 1.07 -1.88
CA MET A 1 -12.71 2.11 -1.43
C MET A 1 -11.91 3.29 -0.86
N ASN A 2 -12.51 4.48 -0.71
CA ASN A 2 -11.90 5.64 -0.03
C ASN A 2 -12.84 6.11 1.09
N GLY A 3 -12.95 5.29 2.14
CA GLY A 3 -14.01 5.35 3.15
C GLY A 3 -14.78 4.04 3.26
N GLU A 4 -15.54 3.88 4.34
CA GLU A 4 -16.10 2.60 4.78
C GLU A 4 -17.55 2.36 4.34
N ASP A 5 -18.26 3.41 3.95
CA ASP A 5 -19.62 3.30 3.45
C ASP A 5 -19.60 2.74 2.01
N PRO A 6 -20.56 1.88 1.61
CA PRO A 6 -20.65 1.37 0.25
C PRO A 6 -20.67 2.46 -0.84
N SER A 7 -21.19 3.64 -0.55
CA SER A 7 -21.16 4.80 -1.46
C SER A 7 -19.75 5.31 -1.74
N ASN A 8 -18.77 5.04 -0.86
CA ASN A 8 -17.36 5.36 -1.03
C ASN A 8 -16.60 4.34 -1.90
N ALA A 9 -17.29 3.34 -2.46
CA ALA A 9 -16.72 2.44 -3.45
C ALA A 9 -16.32 3.23 -4.71
N MET A 10 -15.06 3.08 -5.09
CA MET A 10 -14.44 3.84 -6.18
C MET A 10 -14.51 3.05 -7.49
N PRO A 11 -14.81 3.70 -8.63
CA PRO A 11 -14.76 3.05 -9.94
C PRO A 11 -13.30 2.92 -10.38
N VAL A 12 -12.59 1.95 -9.82
CA VAL A 12 -11.14 1.74 -10.03
C VAL A 12 -10.80 0.33 -10.50
N ILE A 13 -11.77 -0.58 -10.52
CA ILE A 13 -11.55 -1.95 -10.96
C ILE A 13 -11.72 -2.01 -12.47
N PHE A 14 -10.79 -2.63 -13.19
CA PHE A 14 -10.94 -2.81 -14.62
C PHE A 14 -12.08 -3.78 -14.92
N GLY A 15 -12.96 -3.41 -15.84
CA GLY A 15 -13.96 -4.32 -16.38
C GLY A 15 -13.33 -5.48 -17.15
N LYS A 16 -14.17 -6.43 -17.58
CA LYS A 16 -13.75 -7.51 -18.48
C LYS A 16 -13.17 -6.91 -19.77
N SER A 17 -12.32 -7.66 -20.47
CA SER A 17 -11.51 -7.23 -21.63
C SER A 17 -12.27 -6.53 -22.76
N SER A 18 -13.60 -6.62 -22.82
CA SER A 18 -14.47 -5.95 -23.77
C SER A 18 -15.18 -4.69 -23.23
N CYS A 19 -14.88 -4.25 -22.02
CA CYS A 19 -15.52 -3.10 -21.36
C CYS A 19 -14.46 -2.10 -20.88
N ALA A 20 -14.50 -0.90 -21.45
CA ALA A 20 -13.57 0.18 -21.09
C ALA A 20 -13.93 0.90 -19.78
N GLU A 21 -15.06 0.55 -19.16
CA GLU A 21 -15.54 1.21 -17.94
C GLU A 21 -14.94 0.59 -16.69
N TYR A 22 -14.61 1.47 -15.73
CA TYR A 22 -14.17 1.04 -14.41
C TYR A 22 -15.38 0.68 -13.53
N ALA A 23 -15.29 -0.46 -12.87
CA ALA A 23 -16.28 -0.95 -11.92
C ALA A 23 -15.90 -0.59 -10.47
N LYS A 24 -16.93 -0.56 -9.61
CA LYS A 24 -16.78 -0.37 -8.16
C LYS A 24 -16.56 -1.67 -7.39
N GLU A 25 -17.00 -2.78 -7.97
CA GLU A 25 -16.97 -4.12 -7.41
C GLU A 25 -16.66 -5.14 -8.51
N ALA A 26 -16.15 -6.30 -8.11
CA ALA A 26 -15.89 -7.42 -8.99
C ALA A 26 -16.29 -8.72 -8.27
N TYR A 27 -16.72 -9.70 -9.05
CA TYR A 27 -17.17 -10.99 -8.55
C TYR A 27 -16.33 -12.09 -9.18
N THR A 28 -15.96 -13.08 -8.36
CA THR A 28 -15.32 -14.30 -8.81
C THR A 28 -16.35 -15.28 -9.36
N ALA A 29 -15.89 -16.35 -10.00
CA ALA A 29 -16.75 -17.49 -10.32
C ALA A 29 -17.37 -18.11 -9.05
N VAL A 30 -18.54 -18.73 -9.19
CA VAL A 30 -19.20 -19.48 -8.09
C VAL A 30 -18.96 -20.97 -8.28
N VAL A 31 -18.39 -21.63 -7.26
CA VAL A 31 -18.15 -23.08 -7.29
C VAL A 31 -19.22 -23.79 -6.45
N TYR A 32 -19.97 -24.68 -7.08
CA TYR A 32 -21.08 -25.39 -6.44
C TYR A 32 -20.56 -26.48 -5.47
N HIS A 33 -21.10 -26.51 -4.24
CA HIS A 33 -20.79 -27.49 -3.19
C HIS A 33 -19.29 -27.66 -2.86
N ASN A 34 -18.50 -26.59 -2.96
CA ASN A 34 -17.11 -26.61 -2.53
C ASN A 34 -16.90 -25.68 -1.33
N ARG A 35 -16.40 -26.22 -0.22
CA ARG A 35 -16.08 -25.46 1.00
C ARG A 35 -14.68 -24.83 0.98
N SER A 36 -13.84 -25.22 0.04
CA SER A 36 -12.50 -24.71 -0.19
C SER A 36 -12.28 -24.48 -1.69
N PRO A 37 -13.00 -23.51 -2.28
CA PRO A 37 -12.80 -23.18 -3.69
C PRO A 37 -11.40 -22.62 -3.91
N ASP A 38 -10.80 -23.00 -5.03
CA ASP A 38 -9.58 -22.40 -5.56
C ASP A 38 -9.96 -21.55 -6.76
N PHE A 39 -9.45 -20.32 -6.80
CA PHE A 39 -9.76 -19.34 -7.84
C PHE A 39 -8.46 -18.96 -8.55
N HIS A 40 -8.57 -18.68 -9.84
CA HIS A 40 -7.45 -18.19 -10.65
C HIS A 40 -7.84 -16.87 -11.34
N ASP A 41 -8.71 -16.09 -10.67
CA ASP A 41 -9.23 -14.84 -11.17
C ASP A 41 -8.23 -13.71 -10.89
N GLU A 42 -7.76 -13.04 -11.94
CA GLU A 42 -6.89 -11.87 -11.82
C GLU A 42 -7.73 -10.57 -11.88
N ILE A 43 -7.79 -9.82 -10.78
CA ILE A 43 -8.52 -8.55 -10.72
C ILE A 43 -7.55 -7.39 -10.76
N LYS A 44 -7.68 -6.54 -11.78
CA LYS A 44 -6.85 -5.34 -11.94
C LYS A 44 -7.52 -4.13 -11.29
N ILE A 45 -6.75 -3.35 -10.54
CA ILE A 45 -7.25 -2.14 -9.87
C ILE A 45 -6.31 -0.96 -10.17
N LYS A 46 -6.87 0.16 -10.65
CA LYS A 46 -6.16 1.42 -10.86
C LYS A 46 -6.38 2.35 -9.66
N LEU A 47 -5.46 2.34 -8.71
CA LEU A 47 -5.57 3.22 -7.55
C LEU A 47 -5.22 4.68 -7.89
N PRO A 48 -5.75 5.65 -7.11
CA PRO A 48 -5.35 7.05 -7.20
C PRO A 48 -3.85 7.23 -6.96
N ALA A 49 -3.26 8.27 -7.57
CA ALA A 49 -1.85 8.60 -7.35
C ALA A 49 -1.57 9.01 -5.89
N SER A 50 -2.54 9.66 -5.23
CA SER A 50 -2.46 10.04 -3.83
C SER A 50 -3.30 9.08 -2.99
N LEU A 51 -2.64 8.08 -2.41
CA LEU A 51 -3.27 7.18 -1.45
C LEU A 51 -3.34 7.80 -0.06
N THR A 52 -4.31 7.32 0.72
CA THR A 52 -4.51 7.69 2.12
C THR A 52 -4.75 6.41 2.93
N ASP A 53 -4.60 6.48 4.25
CA ASP A 53 -4.79 5.32 5.14
C ASP A 53 -6.23 4.77 5.13
N HIS A 54 -7.20 5.53 4.61
CA HIS A 54 -8.58 5.08 4.44
C HIS A 54 -8.81 4.21 3.20
N HIS A 55 -7.82 4.14 2.29
CA HIS A 55 -7.92 3.30 1.11
C HIS A 55 -7.72 1.84 1.49
N HIS A 56 -8.70 1.01 1.15
CA HIS A 56 -8.67 -0.42 1.43
C HIS A 56 -9.39 -1.22 0.35
N ILE A 57 -9.08 -2.51 0.28
CA ILE A 57 -9.84 -3.50 -0.48
C ILE A 57 -10.71 -4.26 0.51
N LEU A 58 -12.01 -4.31 0.26
CA LEU A 58 -12.97 -5.10 1.04
C LEU A 58 -13.34 -6.35 0.22
N PHE A 59 -13.22 -7.50 0.86
CA PHE A 59 -13.69 -8.78 0.35
C PHE A 59 -14.95 -9.18 1.11
N THR A 60 -16.00 -9.52 0.35
CA THR A 60 -17.26 -10.05 0.91
C THR A 60 -17.50 -11.43 0.33
N PHE A 61 -17.72 -12.41 1.20
CA PHE A 61 -18.01 -13.78 0.81
C PHE A 61 -19.52 -13.98 0.80
N TYR A 62 -20.04 -14.55 -0.29
CA TYR A 62 -21.46 -14.82 -0.45
C TYR A 62 -21.74 -16.31 -0.56
N HIS A 63 -22.82 -16.75 0.07
CA HIS A 63 -23.47 -18.01 -0.25
C HIS A 63 -24.55 -17.76 -1.30
N VAL A 64 -24.42 -18.41 -2.46
CA VAL A 64 -25.35 -18.30 -3.59
C VAL A 64 -26.28 -19.51 -3.62
N SER A 65 -27.58 -19.28 -3.47
CA SER A 65 -28.58 -20.35 -3.43
C SER A 65 -29.07 -20.73 -4.83
N CYS A 66 -28.93 -22.00 -5.23
CA CYS A 66 -29.47 -22.48 -6.52
C CYS A 66 -30.99 -22.70 -6.51
N GLN A 67 -31.63 -22.73 -5.34
CA GLN A 67 -33.08 -22.92 -5.18
C GLN A 67 -33.70 -21.64 -4.64
N GLN A 68 -34.51 -20.95 -5.45
CA GLN A 68 -35.33 -19.83 -4.99
C GLN A 68 -36.52 -20.37 -4.20
N LYS A 69 -36.36 -20.53 -2.89
CA LYS A 69 -37.51 -20.64 -1.98
C LYS A 69 -38.13 -19.24 -1.84
N GLN A 70 -39.46 -19.18 -1.74
CA GLN A 70 -40.14 -17.91 -1.47
C GLN A 70 -39.55 -17.28 -0.20
N ASN A 71 -39.14 -16.01 -0.28
CA ASN A 71 -38.59 -15.16 0.79
C ASN A 71 -37.12 -15.38 1.20
N THR A 72 -36.31 -16.16 0.48
CA THR A 72 -34.85 -16.18 0.71
C THR A 72 -34.11 -15.39 -0.36
N PRO A 73 -33.16 -14.49 0.01
CA PRO A 73 -32.33 -13.79 -0.98
C PRO A 73 -31.47 -14.79 -1.76
N LEU A 74 -31.19 -14.47 -3.03
CA LEU A 74 -30.36 -15.28 -3.90
C LEU A 74 -28.93 -15.41 -3.35
N GLU A 75 -28.41 -14.30 -2.81
CA GLU A 75 -27.07 -14.16 -2.28
C GLU A 75 -27.16 -13.70 -0.83
N THR A 76 -26.51 -14.44 0.06
CA THR A 76 -26.43 -14.10 1.49
C THR A 76 -24.96 -13.89 1.84
N PRO A 77 -24.56 -12.73 2.35
CA PRO A 77 -23.19 -12.52 2.81
C PRO A 77 -22.92 -13.42 4.02
N VAL A 78 -21.81 -14.16 3.98
CA VAL A 78 -21.40 -15.13 5.00
C VAL A 78 -20.06 -14.80 5.63
N GLY A 79 -19.32 -13.84 5.09
CA GLY A 79 -18.13 -13.33 5.74
C GLY A 79 -17.52 -12.11 5.08
N TYR A 80 -16.57 -11.50 5.79
CA TYR A 80 -15.88 -10.28 5.38
C TYR A 80 -14.39 -10.34 5.76
N THR A 81 -13.53 -9.82 4.91
CA THR A 81 -12.14 -9.51 5.25
C THR A 81 -11.66 -8.32 4.43
N TRP A 82 -10.54 -7.71 4.78
CA TRP A 82 -10.07 -6.50 4.11
C TRP A 82 -8.55 -6.35 4.18
N ILE A 83 -8.01 -5.55 3.27
CA ILE A 83 -6.60 -5.17 3.24
C ILE A 83 -6.52 -3.63 3.19
N PRO A 84 -5.96 -2.97 4.21
CA PRO A 84 -5.56 -1.57 4.12
C PRO A 84 -4.49 -1.42 3.02
N MET A 85 -4.67 -0.48 2.10
CA MET A 85 -3.74 -0.29 0.97
C MET A 85 -2.46 0.41 1.38
N LEU A 86 -2.53 1.26 2.39
CA LEU A 86 -1.39 2.01 2.89
C LEU A 86 -1.15 1.66 4.36
N GLN A 87 0.10 1.43 4.73
CA GLN A 87 0.54 1.27 6.10
C GLN A 87 1.88 2.00 6.26
N ASN A 88 1.94 2.98 7.16
CA ASN A 88 3.14 3.78 7.40
C ASN A 88 3.72 4.39 6.10
N GLY A 89 2.84 4.86 5.20
CA GLY A 89 3.21 5.45 3.90
C GLY A 89 3.64 4.43 2.83
N ARG A 90 3.66 3.13 3.15
CA ARG A 90 4.02 2.06 2.22
C ARG A 90 2.80 1.31 1.73
N LEU A 91 2.83 0.97 0.45
CA LEU A 91 1.80 0.19 -0.20
C LEU A 91 1.85 -1.25 0.31
N ARG A 92 0.71 -1.80 0.76
CA ARG A 92 0.64 -3.21 1.17
C ARG A 92 0.53 -4.12 -0.04
N THR A 93 1.52 -5.00 -0.19
CA THR A 93 1.62 -6.00 -1.26
C THR A 93 2.13 -7.33 -0.71
N GLY A 94 2.09 -8.38 -1.53
CA GLY A 94 2.55 -9.72 -1.21
C GLY A 94 1.42 -10.74 -1.02
N HIS A 95 1.77 -11.90 -0.47
CA HIS A 95 0.80 -12.94 -0.13
C HIS A 95 0.19 -12.69 1.24
N PHE A 96 -1.14 -12.76 1.30
CA PHE A 96 -1.90 -12.61 2.53
C PHE A 96 -2.63 -13.92 2.83
N CYS A 97 -2.66 -14.28 4.11
CA CYS A 97 -3.43 -15.40 4.65
C CYS A 97 -4.40 -14.82 5.68
N LEU A 98 -5.49 -14.24 5.18
CA LEU A 98 -6.40 -13.39 5.95
C LEU A 98 -7.46 -14.21 6.69
N PRO A 99 -7.79 -13.84 7.93
CA PRO A 99 -8.96 -14.38 8.59
C PRO A 99 -10.23 -13.73 8.07
N VAL A 100 -11.34 -14.47 8.20
CA VAL A 100 -12.65 -14.03 7.72
C VAL A 100 -13.58 -13.82 8.92
N SER A 101 -14.13 -12.61 9.03
CA SER A 101 -15.14 -12.26 10.02
C SER A 101 -16.51 -12.74 9.57
N LEU A 102 -17.31 -13.28 10.49
CA LEU A 102 -18.72 -13.63 10.29
C LEU A 102 -19.63 -12.39 10.39
N GLU A 103 -19.11 -11.29 10.92
CA GLU A 103 -19.82 -10.04 11.13
C GLU A 103 -19.22 -8.93 10.26
N LYS A 104 -20.01 -7.89 9.98
CA LYS A 104 -19.52 -6.74 9.21
C LYS A 104 -18.30 -6.11 9.92
N PRO A 105 -17.33 -5.57 9.17
CA PRO A 105 -16.20 -4.87 9.76
C PRO A 105 -16.66 -3.74 10.72
N PRO A 106 -15.94 -3.51 11.83
CA PRO A 106 -16.26 -2.46 12.79
C PRO A 106 -15.97 -1.07 12.21
N GLN A 107 -16.35 -0.01 12.91
CA GLN A 107 -15.96 1.35 12.53
C GLN A 107 -14.44 1.49 12.53
N SER A 108 -13.92 2.28 11.58
CA SER A 108 -12.49 2.53 11.41
C SER A 108 -11.68 1.30 10.98
N TYR A 109 -12.31 0.23 10.49
CA TYR A 109 -11.60 -0.96 10.03
C TYR A 109 -10.63 -0.67 8.88
N SER A 110 -10.87 0.39 8.10
CA SER A 110 -10.04 0.77 6.95
C SER A 110 -8.56 1.00 7.30
N VAL A 111 -8.28 1.42 8.55
CA VAL A 111 -6.94 1.64 9.08
C VAL A 111 -6.45 0.50 10.00
N LEU A 112 -7.26 -0.54 10.18
CA LEU A 112 -6.95 -1.70 11.03
C LEU A 112 -6.64 -2.91 10.15
N SER A 113 -5.78 -3.81 10.63
CA SER A 113 -5.52 -5.08 9.93
C SER A 113 -6.31 -6.23 10.57
N PRO A 114 -6.85 -7.19 9.78
CA PRO A 114 -7.58 -8.34 10.34
C PRO A 114 -6.65 -9.43 10.92
N ASP A 115 -5.36 -9.48 10.57
CA ASP A 115 -4.41 -10.58 10.90
C ASP A 115 -3.90 -10.65 12.36
N VAL A 116 -4.43 -9.84 13.29
CA VAL A 116 -3.82 -9.57 14.60
C VAL A 116 -4.08 -10.68 15.67
N SER A 117 -4.16 -11.95 15.30
CA SER A 117 -4.37 -13.05 16.27
C SER A 117 -3.11 -13.59 16.97
N HIS A 118 -1.91 -13.11 16.62
CA HIS A 118 -0.66 -13.69 17.15
C HIS A 118 0.33 -12.74 17.83
N ILE A 119 -0.06 -11.51 18.20
CA ILE A 119 0.84 -10.70 19.02
C ILE A 119 0.28 -10.54 20.44
N HIS A 120 0.91 -11.28 21.37
CA HIS A 120 0.88 -11.03 22.80
C HIS A 120 1.61 -9.69 23.07
N VAL A 121 1.13 -8.56 22.54
CA VAL A 121 1.64 -7.23 22.92
C VAL A 121 0.85 -6.78 24.14
N PRO A 122 1.49 -6.51 25.28
CA PRO A 122 0.86 -5.76 26.35
C PRO A 122 0.33 -4.44 25.79
N ALA A 123 -0.89 -4.06 26.16
CA ALA A 123 -1.59 -2.86 25.69
C ALA A 123 -0.78 -1.53 25.82
N ALA A 124 0.34 -1.55 26.55
CA ALA A 124 1.26 -0.43 26.73
C ALA A 124 2.31 -0.25 25.60
N THR A 125 2.41 -1.16 24.63
CA THR A 125 3.44 -1.10 23.54
C THR A 125 2.87 -0.93 22.13
N ALA A 126 1.57 -0.62 21.98
CA ALA A 126 0.95 -0.33 20.68
C ALA A 126 1.43 1.03 20.12
N LEU A 127 2.65 1.06 19.59
CA LEU A 127 3.21 2.19 18.84
C LEU A 127 3.00 2.06 17.32
N ASP A 128 2.44 0.93 16.87
CA ASP A 128 2.21 0.61 15.44
C ASP A 128 0.76 0.18 15.21
N GLY A 129 -0.23 1.06 15.42
CA GLY A 129 -1.60 0.94 14.90
C GLY A 129 -2.42 -0.34 15.19
N THR A 130 -1.88 -1.34 15.90
CA THR A 130 -2.47 -2.67 16.05
C THR A 130 -3.39 -2.70 17.27
N VAL A 131 -4.67 -2.42 17.04
CA VAL A 131 -5.71 -2.54 18.06
C VAL A 131 -6.33 -3.93 17.95
N PRO A 132 -6.30 -4.79 18.99
CA PRO A 132 -7.04 -6.05 18.98
C PRO A 132 -8.53 -5.74 18.79
N LEU A 133 -9.20 -6.44 17.88
CA LEU A 133 -10.62 -6.24 17.54
C LEU A 133 -11.53 -7.02 18.51
N PRO A 134 -11.93 -6.44 19.66
CA PRO A 134 -12.58 -7.20 20.72
C PRO A 134 -14.05 -7.41 20.35
N GLY A 135 -14.54 -8.65 20.50
CA GLY A 135 -15.96 -8.97 20.27
C GLY A 135 -16.33 -9.33 18.82
N MET A 136 -15.38 -9.28 17.88
CA MET A 136 -15.60 -9.74 16.51
C MET A 136 -15.69 -11.28 16.47
N LYS A 137 -16.66 -11.82 15.71
CA LYS A 137 -16.74 -13.27 15.47
C LYS A 137 -15.99 -13.64 14.20
N TRP A 138 -15.07 -14.60 14.34
CA TRP A 138 -14.23 -15.07 13.24
C TRP A 138 -14.59 -16.50 12.84
N VAL A 139 -14.39 -16.81 11.56
CA VAL A 139 -14.35 -18.18 11.05
C VAL A 139 -13.13 -18.89 11.64
N ASP A 140 -13.27 -20.19 11.92
CA ASP A 140 -12.19 -21.09 12.36
C ASP A 140 -11.26 -20.51 13.43
N ASN A 141 -11.84 -19.84 14.44
CA ASN A 141 -11.12 -19.21 15.55
C ASN A 141 -10.04 -18.20 15.11
N HIS A 142 -10.37 -17.32 14.16
CA HIS A 142 -9.47 -16.23 13.72
C HIS A 142 -8.21 -16.74 12.98
N ARG A 143 -8.30 -17.94 12.41
CA ARG A 143 -7.28 -18.48 11.52
C ARG A 143 -7.36 -17.82 10.15
N GLY A 144 -6.20 -17.62 9.50
CA GLY A 144 -6.13 -17.29 8.08
C GLY A 144 -6.74 -18.39 7.23
N VAL A 145 -7.88 -18.10 6.60
CA VAL A 145 -8.65 -19.06 5.78
C VAL A 145 -8.86 -18.56 4.35
N PHE A 146 -8.53 -17.31 4.07
CA PHE A 146 -8.56 -16.73 2.74
C PHE A 146 -7.15 -16.35 2.31
N ASN A 147 -6.66 -16.96 1.24
CA ASN A 147 -5.37 -16.63 0.66
C ASN A 147 -5.58 -15.74 -0.56
N VAL A 148 -4.77 -14.69 -0.66
CA VAL A 148 -4.81 -13.76 -1.80
C VAL A 148 -3.43 -13.17 -2.00
N GLU A 149 -3.00 -13.00 -3.25
CA GLU A 149 -1.77 -12.29 -3.58
C GLU A 149 -2.10 -10.92 -4.14
N VAL A 150 -1.41 -9.90 -3.62
CA VAL A 150 -1.56 -8.52 -4.08
C VAL A 150 -0.22 -8.07 -4.67
N VAL A 151 -0.18 -7.91 -5.99
CA VAL A 151 1.00 -7.44 -6.72
C VAL A 151 0.78 -6.00 -7.15
N SER A 152 1.76 -5.13 -6.93
CA SER A 152 1.70 -3.73 -7.38
C SER A 152 2.63 -3.45 -8.55
N VAL A 153 2.16 -2.62 -9.48
CA VAL A 153 2.95 -1.97 -10.52
C VAL A 153 2.74 -0.47 -10.35
N SER A 154 3.70 0.17 -9.69
CA SER A 154 3.64 1.57 -9.33
C SER A 154 4.91 2.29 -9.76
N THR A 155 4.76 3.53 -10.20
CA THR A 155 5.86 4.49 -10.38
C THR A 155 5.93 5.49 -9.23
N ILE A 156 5.10 5.33 -8.20
CA ILE A 156 5.02 6.21 -7.02
C ILE A 156 5.53 5.48 -5.78
N HIS A 157 5.01 4.27 -5.53
CA HIS A 157 5.36 3.45 -4.37
C HIS A 157 6.24 2.29 -4.81
N THR A 158 7.55 2.48 -4.69
CA THR A 158 8.51 1.40 -4.93
C THR A 158 8.37 0.30 -3.88
N GLN A 159 8.60 -0.95 -4.29
CA GLN A 159 8.67 -2.11 -3.39
C GLN A 159 10.13 -2.48 -3.07
N ASP A 160 11.10 -1.82 -3.71
CA ASP A 160 12.53 -2.00 -3.45
C ASP A 160 12.96 -1.18 -2.24
N GLN A 161 13.46 -1.85 -1.20
CA GLN A 161 13.78 -1.23 0.09
C GLN A 161 14.84 -0.12 0.00
N TYR A 162 15.80 -0.22 -0.93
CA TYR A 162 16.87 0.76 -1.05
C TYR A 162 16.38 2.01 -1.78
N LEU A 163 15.57 1.84 -2.83
CA LEU A 163 14.88 2.95 -3.49
C LEU A 163 13.90 3.64 -2.53
N ASP A 164 13.14 2.87 -1.75
CA ASP A 164 12.16 3.42 -0.80
C ASP A 164 12.85 4.30 0.25
N LYS A 165 13.94 3.79 0.85
CA LYS A 165 14.74 4.54 1.81
C LYS A 165 15.29 5.83 1.21
N PHE A 166 15.84 5.76 -0.01
CA PHE A 166 16.38 6.94 -0.68
C PHE A 166 15.32 8.00 -0.94
N PHE A 167 14.17 7.62 -1.52
CA PHE A 167 13.10 8.57 -1.81
C PHE A 167 12.51 9.17 -0.54
N ALA A 168 12.31 8.38 0.51
CA ALA A 168 11.81 8.87 1.79
C ALA A 168 12.76 9.91 2.42
N LEU A 169 14.07 9.68 2.36
CA LEU A 169 15.07 10.62 2.89
C LEU A 169 15.13 11.92 2.10
N VAL A 170 15.10 11.84 0.76
CA VAL A 170 15.11 13.04 -0.10
C VAL A 170 13.82 13.85 0.07
N HIS A 171 12.67 13.17 0.17
CA HIS A 171 11.39 13.83 0.44
C HIS A 171 11.40 14.54 1.80
N ALA A 172 11.89 13.88 2.84
CA ALA A 172 11.99 14.47 4.18
C ALA A 172 12.91 15.70 4.22
N LEU A 173 13.99 15.67 3.45
CA LEU A 173 14.88 16.81 3.26
C LEU A 173 14.17 17.98 2.56
N ASP A 174 13.42 17.72 1.49
CA ASP A 174 12.71 18.76 0.71
C ASP A 174 11.61 19.41 1.55
N GLU A 175 10.78 18.59 2.22
CA GLU A 175 9.63 19.03 3.02
C GLU A 175 9.97 19.39 4.47
N HIS A 176 11.23 19.23 4.89
CA HIS A 176 11.70 19.45 6.27
C HIS A 176 10.90 18.64 7.31
N MET A 177 10.53 17.42 6.94
CA MET A 177 9.66 16.54 7.72
C MET A 177 10.48 15.60 8.61
N PHE A 178 10.73 16.03 9.86
CA PHE A 178 11.46 15.22 10.85
C PHE A 178 10.65 15.04 12.15
N PRO A 179 10.75 13.86 12.80
CA PRO A 179 11.54 12.69 12.42
C PRO A 179 10.88 11.85 11.32
N VAL A 180 11.70 11.27 10.44
CA VAL A 180 11.24 10.33 9.40
C VAL A 180 11.15 8.94 9.99
N ARG A 181 10.08 8.20 9.66
CA ARG A 181 9.96 6.78 9.99
C ARG A 181 10.02 5.96 8.70
N ILE A 182 10.99 5.06 8.61
CA ILE A 182 11.17 4.16 7.47
C ILE A 182 11.22 2.74 8.03
N GLY A 183 10.08 2.03 7.96
CA GLY A 183 9.89 0.79 8.74
C GLY A 183 10.07 1.06 10.23
N ASP A 184 10.92 0.28 10.89
CA ASP A 184 11.22 0.43 12.32
C ASP A 184 12.26 1.52 12.62
N MET A 185 12.92 2.06 11.58
CA MET A 185 13.96 3.07 11.76
C MET A 185 13.33 4.46 11.96
N ARG A 186 13.82 5.18 12.98
CA ARG A 186 13.51 6.59 13.22
C ARG A 186 14.74 7.43 12.90
N ILE A 187 14.61 8.29 11.90
CA ILE A 187 15.71 9.12 11.41
C ILE A 187 15.45 10.57 11.83
N MET A 188 16.40 11.11 12.58
CA MET A 188 16.41 12.48 13.06
C MET A 188 17.21 13.35 12.09
N GLU A 189 16.96 14.67 12.11
CA GLU A 189 17.61 15.64 11.22
C GLU A 189 19.14 15.60 11.33
N ASN A 190 19.68 15.44 12.54
CA ASN A 190 21.12 15.38 12.79
C ASN A 190 21.82 14.15 12.17
N ASN A 191 21.08 13.08 11.88
CA ASN A 191 21.61 11.86 11.28
C ASN A 191 21.33 11.78 9.76
N LEU A 192 20.56 12.74 9.23
CA LEU A 192 20.07 12.73 7.85
C LEU A 192 21.21 12.60 6.84
N GLU A 193 22.30 13.36 7.01
CA GLU A 193 23.40 13.36 6.04
C GLU A 193 24.07 11.99 5.94
N ALA A 194 24.34 11.35 7.08
CA ALA A 194 24.96 10.04 7.14
C ALA A 194 24.04 8.97 6.51
N GLU A 195 22.74 9.02 6.84
CA GLU A 195 21.75 8.11 6.27
C GLU A 195 21.54 8.33 4.77
N LEU A 196 21.54 9.58 4.30
CA LEU A 196 21.40 9.90 2.88
C LEU A 196 22.61 9.43 2.07
N LYS A 197 23.85 9.66 2.56
CA LYS A 197 25.07 9.14 1.93
C LYS A 197 25.06 7.61 1.84
N SER A 198 24.71 6.96 2.95
CA SER A 198 24.57 5.50 3.01
C SER A 198 23.51 5.00 2.03
N SER A 199 22.37 5.69 1.96
CA SER A 199 21.28 5.35 1.05
C SER A 199 21.67 5.48 -0.42
N ILE A 200 22.41 6.53 -0.79
CA ILE A 200 22.90 6.72 -2.17
C ILE A 200 23.86 5.59 -2.55
N ALA A 201 24.81 5.26 -1.67
CA ALA A 201 25.75 4.17 -1.91
C ALA A 201 25.03 2.82 -2.06
N ALA A 202 23.95 2.60 -1.30
CA ALA A 202 23.17 1.38 -1.32
C ALA A 202 22.22 1.24 -2.53
N LEU A 203 22.04 2.27 -3.36
CA LEU A 203 21.24 2.19 -4.59
C LEU A 203 21.79 1.13 -5.57
N ASN A 204 23.08 0.83 -5.51
CA ASN A 204 23.70 -0.24 -6.30
C ASN A 204 23.21 -1.65 -5.93
N SER A 205 22.58 -1.79 -4.75
CA SER A 205 22.05 -3.05 -4.21
C SER A 205 20.56 -3.22 -4.55
N SER A 206 19.93 -2.22 -5.16
CA SER A 206 18.57 -2.32 -5.69
C SER A 206 18.49 -3.29 -6.86
N GLN A 207 17.31 -3.90 -7.02
CA GLN A 207 17.06 -4.74 -8.18
C GLN A 207 16.99 -3.91 -9.48
N LEU A 208 17.43 -4.50 -10.59
CA LEU A 208 17.52 -3.82 -11.89
C LEU A 208 16.16 -3.29 -12.37
N GLU A 209 15.11 -4.12 -12.30
CA GLU A 209 13.78 -3.75 -12.81
C GLU A 209 13.19 -2.53 -12.07
N PRO A 210 13.17 -2.47 -10.72
CA PRO A 210 12.83 -1.25 -9.99
C PRO A 210 13.69 -0.03 -10.36
N ILE A 211 15.01 -0.18 -10.48
CA ILE A 211 15.87 0.95 -10.88
C ILE A 211 15.42 1.52 -12.22
N VAL A 212 15.20 0.67 -13.22
CA VAL A 212 14.76 1.11 -14.56
C VAL A 212 13.38 1.77 -14.50
N ARG A 213 12.45 1.18 -13.75
CA ARG A 213 11.08 1.71 -13.58
C ARG A 213 11.08 3.10 -12.93
N PHE A 214 11.93 3.31 -11.93
CA PHE A 214 12.03 4.56 -11.16
C PHE A 214 13.18 5.47 -11.64
N LEU A 215 13.83 5.16 -12.78
CA LEU A 215 15.04 5.85 -13.23
C LEU A 215 14.84 7.37 -13.35
N HIS A 216 13.71 7.78 -13.90
CA HIS A 216 13.37 9.20 -14.08
C HIS A 216 13.30 9.95 -12.74
N LEU A 217 12.66 9.36 -11.72
CA LEU A 217 12.61 9.92 -10.36
C LEU A 217 13.97 9.88 -9.68
N LEU A 218 14.72 8.79 -9.87
CA LEU A 218 16.05 8.63 -9.30
C LEU A 218 17.00 9.71 -9.83
N LEU A 219 17.01 9.93 -11.14
CA LEU A 219 17.83 10.97 -11.76
C LEU A 219 17.40 12.37 -11.34
N ASP A 220 16.09 12.66 -11.28
CA ASP A 220 15.57 13.94 -10.78
C ASP A 220 16.08 14.23 -9.36
N LYS A 221 15.96 13.26 -8.45
CA LYS A 221 16.39 13.43 -7.05
C LYS A 221 17.91 13.49 -6.90
N LEU A 222 18.68 12.71 -7.67
CA LEU A 222 20.14 12.80 -7.65
C LEU A 222 20.63 14.15 -8.18
N VAL A 223 20.05 14.64 -9.29
CA VAL A 223 20.36 15.96 -9.84
C VAL A 223 19.97 17.06 -8.84
N LEU A 224 18.82 16.94 -8.17
CA LEU A 224 18.41 17.87 -7.11
C LEU A 224 19.48 17.97 -6.02
N LEU A 225 20.03 16.85 -5.55
CA LEU A 225 21.07 16.83 -4.52
C LEU A 225 22.41 17.42 -5.00
N VAL A 226 22.72 17.32 -6.29
CA VAL A 226 23.93 17.92 -6.88
C VAL A 226 23.77 19.44 -7.04
N VAL A 227 22.61 19.90 -7.51
CA VAL A 227 22.33 21.32 -7.78
C VAL A 227 22.03 22.08 -6.49
N ARG A 228 21.42 21.43 -5.51
CA ARG A 228 21.08 21.97 -4.19
C ARG A 228 21.64 21.05 -3.12
N PRO A 229 22.96 21.12 -2.86
CA PRO A 229 23.55 20.37 -1.76
C PRO A 229 22.81 20.74 -0.47
N PRO A 230 22.31 19.76 0.29
CA PRO A 230 21.53 20.03 1.48
C PRO A 230 22.36 20.83 2.49
N VAL A 231 21.78 21.90 3.03
CA VAL A 231 22.36 22.67 4.13
C VAL A 231 21.82 22.09 5.42
N ILE A 232 22.59 21.21 6.05
CA ILE A 232 22.20 20.57 7.30
C ILE A 232 22.97 21.26 8.43
N ALA A 233 22.26 21.77 9.44
CA ALA A 233 22.85 22.52 10.55
C ALA A 233 23.70 23.75 10.15
N GLY A 234 23.41 24.39 9.01
CA GLY A 234 24.11 25.60 8.55
C GLY A 234 25.42 25.35 7.80
N GLN A 235 25.78 24.09 7.51
CA GLN A 235 26.89 23.74 6.63
C GLN A 235 26.38 23.11 5.33
N ILE A 236 26.94 23.54 4.20
CA ILE A 236 26.67 22.92 2.90
C ILE A 236 27.29 21.52 2.93
N GLY A 237 26.47 20.47 2.78
CA GLY A 237 26.94 19.09 2.69
C GLY A 237 27.92 18.94 1.53
N SER A 238 29.21 18.87 1.84
CA SER A 238 30.35 18.89 0.91
C SER A 238 30.47 17.64 0.00
N ALA A 239 29.51 16.72 0.04
CA ALA A 239 29.69 15.38 -0.51
C ALA A 239 29.54 15.26 -2.04
N LEU A 240 29.02 16.28 -2.73
CA LEU A 240 28.64 16.15 -4.14
C LEU A 240 29.00 17.34 -5.06
N CYS A 241 29.72 18.37 -4.60
CA CYS A 241 30.05 19.51 -5.47
C CYS A 241 31.46 19.41 -6.08
N PRO A 242 31.60 19.22 -7.41
CA PRO A 242 32.43 20.09 -8.22
C PRO A 242 31.63 21.37 -8.53
N GLU A 243 32.25 22.52 -8.31
CA GLU A 243 31.66 23.86 -8.46
C GLU A 243 30.93 24.04 -9.81
N LEU A 244 29.59 24.10 -9.79
CA LEU A 244 28.78 24.55 -10.92
C LEU A 244 27.83 25.66 -10.44
N HIS A 245 28.31 26.90 -10.58
CA HIS A 245 27.51 28.10 -10.36
C HIS A 245 26.61 28.35 -11.59
N GLY A 246 25.30 28.22 -11.43
CA GLY A 246 24.30 28.69 -12.39
C GLY A 246 22.87 28.46 -11.89
N PRO A 247 21.96 29.46 -11.99
CA PRO A 247 20.58 29.28 -11.54
C PRO A 247 19.79 28.50 -12.61
N LEU A 248 19.35 27.29 -12.29
CA LEU A 248 18.38 26.54 -13.10
C LEU A 248 17.01 26.58 -12.42
N CYS A 249 16.04 27.12 -13.15
CA CYS A 249 14.63 27.19 -12.77
C CYS A 249 13.99 25.79 -12.91
N PRO A 250 13.28 25.25 -11.89
CA PRO A 250 12.66 23.93 -12.04
C PRO A 250 11.37 24.06 -12.86
N SER A 251 11.32 23.35 -13.98
CA SER A 251 10.08 23.08 -14.71
C SER A 251 9.33 21.97 -13.98
N LYS A 252 8.06 22.22 -13.62
CA LYS A 252 7.17 21.20 -13.06
C LYS A 252 6.80 20.22 -14.17
N PHE A 253 7.46 19.06 -14.20
CA PHE A 253 6.98 17.93 -15.00
C PHE A 253 5.77 17.29 -14.29
N SER A 254 4.57 17.58 -14.80
CA SER A 254 3.36 16.85 -14.41
C SER A 254 3.36 15.51 -15.16
N HIS A 255 3.91 14.47 -14.55
CA HIS A 255 3.76 13.09 -15.03
C HIS A 255 2.48 12.48 -14.46
N SER A 256 1.61 11.97 -15.35
CA SER A 256 0.48 11.13 -14.98
C SER A 256 1.02 9.85 -14.35
N SER A 257 1.07 9.84 -13.03
CA SER A 257 1.52 8.69 -12.24
C SER A 257 0.30 7.85 -11.89
N ALA A 258 0.37 6.54 -12.12
CA ALA A 258 -0.72 5.61 -11.83
C ALA A 258 -0.18 4.41 -11.04
N ILE A 259 -0.98 3.95 -10.08
CA ILE A 259 -0.70 2.76 -9.30
C ILE A 259 -1.64 1.67 -9.83
N TYR A 260 -1.07 0.59 -10.35
CA TYR A 260 -1.82 -0.58 -10.77
C TYR A 260 -1.62 -1.70 -9.77
N PHE A 261 -2.69 -2.44 -9.51
CA PHE A 261 -2.66 -3.66 -8.73
C PHE A 261 -3.19 -4.82 -9.54
N PHE A 262 -2.69 -5.99 -9.17
CA PHE A 262 -3.20 -7.29 -9.54
C PHE A 262 -3.52 -8.02 -8.25
N ILE A 263 -4.76 -8.49 -8.14
CA ILE A 263 -5.16 -9.46 -7.13
C ILE A 263 -5.18 -10.81 -7.83
N LEU A 264 -4.34 -11.75 -7.38
CA LEU A 264 -4.26 -13.13 -7.85
C LEU A 264 -4.81 -14.09 -6.78
#